data_AF-W5WD58-F1
#
_entry.id   AF-W5WD58-F1
#
_cell.length_a   1.000
_cell.length_b   1.000
_cell.length_c   1.000
_cell.angle_alpha   90.00
_cell.angle_beta   90.00
_cell.angle_gamma   90.00
#
_symmetry.space_group_name_H-M   'P 1'
#
loop_
_entity.id
_entity.type
_entity.pdbx_description
1 polymer ?
#
loop_
_entity_poly.entity_id
_entity_poly.type
_entity_poly.pdbx_seq_one_letter_code
_entity_poly.pdbx_strand_id
1 'polypeptide(L)'
;MRPFSITTDRGRREWAAVIKAMEGALVLYRHSLGTLARLWRYLHDRTGGSICGLSDLIRESAIEAVLSSQETITRGLMDTIEISEYAQTYYHRNRRTAHARR
;
A
#
# COMPACT_ATOMS: atom_id res chain seq x y z
N MET A 1 0.92 12.16 11.43
CA MET A 1 2.06 11.23 11.26
C MET A 1 2.87 11.65 10.04
N ARG A 2 4.21 11.59 10.08
CA ARG A 2 5.05 11.92 8.90
C ARG A 2 5.03 10.75 7.91
N PRO A 3 4.91 11.02 6.59
CA PRO A 3 5.06 9.98 5.56
C PRO A 3 6.40 9.26 5.64
N PHE A 4 6.39 7.97 5.33
CA PHE A 4 7.61 7.19 5.16
C PHE A 4 8.42 7.74 3.98
N SER A 5 9.73 7.94 4.15
CA SER A 5 10.59 8.44 3.07
C SER A 5 11.27 7.31 2.32
N ILE A 6 11.21 7.33 1.00
CA ILE A 6 11.86 6.36 0.10
C ILE A 6 12.97 7.00 -0.77
N THR A 7 13.41 8.21 -0.41
CA THR A 7 14.44 8.93 -1.19
C THR A 7 15.81 8.25 -1.10
N THR A 8 16.11 7.60 0.03
CA THR A 8 17.34 6.83 0.24
C THR A 8 17.13 5.34 -0.03
N ASP A 9 18.21 4.62 -0.36
CA ASP A 9 18.17 3.16 -0.49
C ASP A 9 17.75 2.46 0.80
N ARG A 10 18.19 2.98 1.95
CA ARG A 10 17.78 2.49 3.26
C ARG A 10 16.27 2.63 3.45
N GLY A 11 15.71 3.81 3.17
CA GLY A 11 14.28 4.06 3.27
C GLY A 11 13.46 3.15 2.35
N ARG A 12 13.93 2.90 1.12
CA ARG A 12 13.30 1.91 0.21
C ARG A 12 13.29 0.51 0.80
N ARG A 13 14.40 0.05 1.37
CA ARG A 13 14.49 -1.28 2.00
C ARG A 13 13.61 -1.40 3.23
N GLU A 14 13.57 -0.38 4.08
CA GLU A 14 12.72 -0.38 5.28
C GLU A 14 11.23 -0.37 4.90
N TRP A 15 10.84 0.42 3.90
CA TRP A 15 9.47 0.42 3.37
C TRP A 15 9.07 -0.95 2.80
N ALA A 16 9.93 -1.57 1.99
CA ALA A 16 9.71 -2.91 1.47
C ALA A 16 9.63 -3.97 2.59
N ALA A 17 10.38 -3.79 3.69
CA ALA A 17 10.32 -4.68 4.85
C ALA A 17 8.98 -4.58 5.59
N VAL A 18 8.43 -3.36 5.74
CA VAL A 18 7.07 -3.17 6.29
C VAL A 18 6.03 -3.89 5.44
N ILE A 19 6.09 -3.72 4.12
CA ILE A 19 5.18 -4.41 3.19
C ILE A 19 5.32 -5.92 3.33
N LYS A 20 6.54 -6.44 3.36
CA LYS A 20 6.81 -7.87 3.52
C LYS A 20 6.22 -8.43 4.82
N ALA A 21 6.32 -7.68 5.91
CA ALA A 21 5.75 -8.09 7.20
C ALA A 21 4.21 -8.15 7.15
N MET A 22 3.56 -7.16 6.54
CA MET A 22 2.11 -7.16 6.35
C MET A 22 1.66 -8.27 5.40
N GLU A 23 2.37 -8.49 4.29
CA GLU A 23 2.12 -9.56 3.34
C GLU A 23 2.23 -10.94 4.00
N GLY A 24 3.21 -11.13 4.88
CA GLY A 24 3.39 -12.38 5.63
C GLY A 24 2.28 -12.69 6.64
N ALA A 25 1.43 -11.72 6.97
CA ALA A 25 0.26 -11.92 7.83
C ALA A 25 -1.00 -12.32 7.05
N LEU A 26 -0.95 -12.32 5.71
CA LEU A 26 -2.08 -12.71 4.87
C LEU A 26 -2.24 -14.23 4.84
N VAL A 27 -3.47 -14.70 5.05
CA VAL A 27 -3.86 -16.12 5.01
C VAL A 27 -4.64 -16.47 3.74
N LEU A 28 -4.29 -15.82 2.62
CA LEU A 28 -4.95 -15.98 1.33
C LEU A 28 -4.40 -17.22 0.57
N TYR A 29 -5.27 -18.13 0.18
CA TYR A 29 -4.86 -19.47 -0.27
C TYR A 29 -3.99 -19.46 -1.54
N ARG A 30 -4.23 -18.52 -2.46
CA ARG A 30 -3.53 -18.44 -3.76
C ARG A 30 -2.44 -17.36 -3.77
N HIS A 31 -2.19 -16.72 -2.64
CA HIS A 31 -1.26 -15.61 -2.55
C HIS A 31 0.18 -16.09 -2.40
N SER A 32 1.07 -15.53 -3.23
CA SER A 32 2.50 -15.83 -3.18
C SER A 32 3.25 -14.73 -2.44
N LEU A 33 4.03 -15.09 -1.42
CA LEU A 33 4.83 -14.14 -0.65
C LEU A 33 5.87 -13.41 -1.53
N GLY A 34 6.17 -12.16 -1.18
CA GLY A 34 7.10 -11.28 -1.88
C GLY A 34 6.52 -10.61 -3.12
N THR A 35 5.27 -10.89 -3.49
CA THR A 35 4.60 -10.23 -4.62
C THR A 35 4.27 -8.78 -4.29
N LEU A 36 3.78 -8.50 -3.07
CA LEU A 36 3.50 -7.14 -2.63
C LEU A 36 4.78 -6.35 -2.35
N ALA A 37 5.79 -6.97 -1.73
CA ALA A 37 7.07 -6.30 -1.48
C ALA A 37 7.76 -5.83 -2.78
N ARG A 38 7.57 -6.54 -3.90
CA ARG A 38 8.05 -6.11 -5.23
C ARG A 38 7.32 -4.88 -5.76
N LEU A 39 6.12 -4.60 -5.28
CA LEU A 39 5.30 -3.43 -5.61
C LEU A 39 5.58 -2.24 -4.67
N TRP A 40 6.69 -2.22 -3.95
CA TRP A 40 6.99 -1.21 -2.92
C TRP A 40 6.79 0.24 -3.40
N ARG A 41 7.20 0.56 -4.63
CA ARG A 41 7.05 1.92 -5.18
C ARG A 41 5.59 2.26 -5.44
N TYR A 42 4.86 1.35 -6.08
CA TYR A 42 3.42 1.50 -6.29
C TYR A 42 2.67 1.69 -4.96
N LEU A 43 2.97 0.87 -3.96
CA LEU A 43 2.32 0.94 -2.64
C LEU A 43 2.68 2.25 -1.90
N HIS A 44 3.92 2.75 -2.06
CA HIS A 44 4.30 4.05 -1.53
C HIS A 44 3.50 5.17 -2.19
N ASP A 45 3.44 5.18 -3.52
CA ASP A 45 2.71 6.19 -4.30
C ASP A 45 1.22 6.15 -3.99
N ARG A 46 0.61 4.96 -3.92
CA ARG A 46 -0.83 4.77 -3.66
C ARG A 46 -1.28 5.27 -2.28
N THR A 47 -0.36 5.28 -1.33
CA THR A 47 -0.61 5.64 0.08
C THR A 47 0.02 6.96 0.49
N GLY A 48 0.82 7.58 -0.39
CA GLY A 48 1.67 8.72 -0.07
C GLY A 48 2.64 8.44 1.07
N GLY A 49 3.12 7.19 1.22
CA GLY A 49 3.98 6.74 2.31
C GLY A 49 3.30 6.61 3.67
N SER A 50 1.96 6.57 3.72
CA SER A 50 1.20 6.35 4.95
C SER A 50 1.17 4.87 5.31
N ILE A 51 1.71 4.49 6.47
CA ILE A 51 1.60 3.10 6.98
C ILE A 51 0.14 2.75 7.29
N CYS A 52 -0.64 3.69 7.84
CA CYS A 52 -2.08 3.48 8.06
C CYS A 52 -2.81 3.24 6.73
N GLY A 53 -2.53 4.08 5.71
CA GLY A 53 -3.13 3.92 4.38
C GLY A 53 -2.70 2.63 3.69
N LEU A 54 -1.47 2.17 3.92
CA LEU A 54 -0.99 0.87 3.46
C LEU A 54 -1.75 -0.28 4.13
N SER A 55 -1.93 -0.22 5.45
CA SER A 55 -2.69 -1.23 6.19
C SER A 55 -4.14 -1.29 5.74
N ASP A 56 -4.78 -0.14 5.47
CA ASP A 56 -6.15 -0.08 4.95
C ASP A 56 -6.22 -0.72 3.56
N LEU A 57 -5.36 -0.31 2.63
CA LEU A 57 -5.33 -0.86 1.27
C LEU A 57 -5.13 -2.38 1.27
N ILE A 58 -4.18 -2.90 2.06
CA ILE A 58 -3.91 -4.34 2.13
C ILE A 58 -5.11 -5.09 2.74
N ARG A 59 -5.73 -4.55 3.79
CA ARG A 59 -6.90 -5.16 4.43
C ARG A 59 -8.09 -5.24 3.47
N GLU A 60 -8.46 -4.12 2.85
CA GLU A 60 -9.59 -4.07 1.90
C GLU A 60 -9.33 -4.97 0.69
N SER A 61 -8.10 -4.99 0.17
CA SER A 61 -7.73 -5.90 -0.91
C SER A 61 -7.81 -7.37 -0.51
N ALA A 62 -7.47 -7.72 0.74
CA ALA A 62 -7.60 -9.08 1.23
C ALA A 62 -9.09 -9.49 1.35
N ILE A 63 -9.94 -8.59 1.85
CA ILE A 63 -11.40 -8.81 1.91
C ILE A 63 -11.95 -9.05 0.50
N GLU A 64 -11.64 -8.19 -0.46
CA GLU A 64 -12.11 -8.34 -1.84
C GLU A 64 -11.56 -9.62 -2.50
N ALA A 65 -10.30 -9.98 -2.23
CA ALA A 65 -9.73 -11.22 -2.76
C ALA A 65 -10.48 -12.47 -2.28
N VAL A 66 -10.96 -12.47 -1.03
CA VAL A 66 -11.80 -13.55 -0.48
C VAL A 66 -13.20 -13.52 -1.10
N LEU A 67 -13.85 -12.35 -1.13
CA LEU A 67 -15.21 -12.21 -1.67
C LEU A 67 -15.32 -12.59 -3.14
N SER A 68 -14.30 -12.26 -3.93
CA SER A 68 -14.20 -12.62 -5.36
C SER A 68 -13.68 -14.03 -5.60
N SER A 69 -13.37 -14.80 -4.55
CA SER A 69 -12.71 -16.13 -4.62
C SER A 69 -11.35 -16.13 -5.35
N GLN A 70 -10.76 -14.96 -5.59
CA GLN A 70 -9.43 -14.84 -6.20
C GLN A 70 -8.34 -15.32 -5.24
N GLU A 71 -8.52 -15.13 -3.93
CA GLU A 71 -7.60 -15.57 -2.87
C GLU A 71 -6.15 -15.09 -3.10
N THR A 72 -5.97 -13.96 -3.78
CA THR A 72 -4.67 -13.32 -4.01
C THR A 72 -4.85 -11.83 -4.21
N ILE A 73 -3.95 -11.03 -3.63
CA ILE A 73 -3.89 -9.59 -3.89
C ILE A 73 -3.02 -9.34 -5.12
N THR A 74 -3.59 -8.62 -6.10
CA THR A 74 -2.88 -8.17 -7.28
C THR A 74 -2.89 -6.65 -7.37
N ARG A 75 -2.01 -6.08 -8.21
CA ARG A 75 -2.08 -4.64 -8.51
C ARG A 75 -3.43 -4.23 -9.09
N GLY A 76 -3.96 -5.03 -10.02
CA GLY A 76 -5.26 -4.75 -10.63
C GLY A 76 -6.39 -4.72 -9.59
N LEU A 77 -6.36 -5.62 -8.62
CA LEU A 77 -7.30 -5.60 -7.49
C LEU A 77 -7.14 -4.34 -6.64
N MET A 78 -5.91 -4.00 -6.25
CA MET A 78 -5.65 -2.77 -5.46
C MET A 78 -6.07 -1.49 -6.18
N ASP A 79 -6.05 -1.48 -7.51
CA ASP A 79 -6.49 -0.34 -8.32
C ASP A 79 -8.02 -0.14 -8.28
N THR A 80 -8.82 -1.15 -7.90
CA THR A 80 -10.28 -1.03 -7.72
C THR A 80 -10.68 -0.64 -6.30
N ILE A 81 -9.75 -0.69 -5.35
CA ILE A 81 -10.01 -0.41 -3.94
C ILE A 81 -9.95 1.08 -3.65
N GLU A 82 -11.03 1.61 -3.08
CA GLU A 82 -11.04 2.90 -2.41
C GLU A 82 -10.49 2.76 -1.00
N ILE A 83 -9.61 3.67 -0.59
CA ILE A 83 -9.04 3.69 0.76
C ILE A 83 -9.87 4.68 1.59
N SER A 84 -9.92 4.48 2.91
CA SER A 84 -10.67 5.32 3.85
C SER A 84 -10.52 6.83 3.58
N GLU A 85 -11.60 7.59 3.73
CA GLU A 85 -11.61 9.05 3.53
C GLU A 85 -10.53 9.76 4.35
N TYR A 86 -10.18 9.23 5.53
CA TYR A 86 -9.08 9.70 6.35
C TYR A 86 -7.70 9.54 5.66
N ALA A 87 -7.41 8.36 5.11
CA ALA A 87 -6.19 8.11 4.35
C ALA A 87 -6.19 8.88 3.01
N GLN A 88 -7.35 8.95 2.34
CA GLN A 88 -7.56 9.64 1.08
C GLN A 88 -7.38 11.17 1.22
N THR A 89 -7.91 11.77 2.28
CA THR A 89 -7.73 13.21 2.60
C THR A 89 -6.27 13.55 2.90
N TYR A 90 -5.56 12.67 3.60
CA TYR A 90 -4.11 12.82 3.82
C TYR A 90 -3.31 12.70 2.52
N TYR A 91 -3.66 11.75 1.65
CA TYR A 91 -3.07 11.55 0.33
C TYR A 91 -3.27 12.79 -0.57
N HIS A 92 -4.49 13.31 -0.66
CA HIS A 92 -4.80 14.51 -1.45
C HIS A 92 -4.08 15.76 -0.93
N ARG A 93 -3.95 15.92 0.40
CA ARG A 93 -3.22 17.06 1.00
C ARG A 93 -1.74 17.06 0.63
N ASN A 94 -1.08 15.90 0.69
CA ASN A 94 0.35 15.80 0.36
C ASN A 94 0.64 15.98 -1.14
N ARG A 95 -0.30 15.62 -2.02
CA ARG A 95 -0.17 15.87 -3.46
C ARG A 95 -0.27 17.35 -3.82
N ARG A 96 -1.15 18.11 -3.14
CA ARG A 96 -1.30 19.56 -3.37
C ARG A 96 -0.07 20.35 -2.95
N THR A 97 0.59 19.97 -1.85
CA THR A 97 1.81 20.64 -1.38
C THR A 97 3.04 20.33 -2.24
N ALA A 98 3.10 19.15 -2.86
CA ALA A 98 4.15 18.81 -3.82
C ALA A 98 4.04 19.63 -5.12
N HIS A 99 2.82 19.99 -5.54
CA HIS A 99 2.59 20.78 -6.75
C HIS A 99 2.78 22.30 -6.53
N ALA A 100 2.48 22.80 -5.33
CA ALA A 100 2.65 24.21 -4.95
C ALA A 100 4.11 24.65 -4.68
N ARG A 101 5.08 23.74 -4.82
CA ARG A 101 6.53 23.99 -4.64
C ARG A 101 7.32 23.97 -5.96
N ARG A 102 6.61 23.91 -7.09
CA ARG A 102 7.14 24.11 -8.44
C ARG A 102 6.74 25.50 -8.92
#